data_AF-A0AAW9J545-F1
#
_entry.id   AF-A0AAW9J545-F1
#
_cell.length_a   1.000
_cell.length_b   1.000
_cell.length_c   1.000
_cell.angle_alpha   90.00
_cell.angle_beta   90.00
_cell.angle_gamma   90.00
#
_symmetry.space_group_name_H-M   'P 1'
#
loop_
_entity.id
_entity.type
_entity.pdbx_description
1 polymer ?
#
loop_
_entity_poly.entity_id
_entity_poly.type
_entity_poly.pdbx_seq_one_letter_code
_entity_poly.pdbx_strand_id
1 'polypeptide(L)'
;SNGEILAMVNKPDFDPNKPYEGIENYSGENTAEKVQKMWRNHLVNDTFEPGSIFKVVTMIGNLEEGLVKESDTFTCNGSLKVGPHTIKCWKTSGHGTQILPEILENSCNVGFMDIGKRIGKEKLNEYIKKMGFGKVSGVDLPGEAKGITKKTEDITEADLATISFGQTNTVNAVQYMTAFNSIVN
;
A
#
# COMPACT_ATOMS: atom_id res chain seq x y z
N SER A 1 -4.47 -20.79 3.08
CA SER A 1 -3.36 -21.75 2.87
C SER A 1 -2.98 -22.01 1.42
N ASN A 2 -3.86 -21.88 0.42
CA ASN A 2 -3.55 -22.21 -0.99
C ASN A 2 -3.53 -21.02 -1.97
N GLY A 3 -3.89 -19.80 -1.52
CA GLY A 3 -3.85 -18.60 -2.35
C GLY A 3 -5.03 -18.45 -3.32
N GLU A 4 -6.05 -19.32 -3.25
CA GLU A 4 -7.22 -19.23 -4.12
C GLU A 4 -8.05 -17.97 -3.87
N ILE A 5 -8.50 -17.35 -4.96
CA ILE A 5 -9.37 -16.18 -4.92
C ILE A 5 -10.82 -16.68 -4.90
N LEU A 6 -11.44 -16.68 -3.72
CA LEU A 6 -12.84 -17.10 -3.56
C LEU A 6 -13.84 -16.11 -4.17
N ALA A 7 -13.48 -14.83 -4.20
CA ALA A 7 -14.30 -13.78 -4.78
C ALA A 7 -13.43 -12.62 -5.28
N MET A 8 -13.74 -12.13 -6.49
CA MET A 8 -13.22 -10.89 -7.04
C MET A 8 -14.38 -10.19 -7.74
N VAL A 9 -14.75 -9.01 -7.25
CA VAL A 9 -15.86 -8.24 -7.80
C VAL A 9 -15.35 -6.86 -8.15
N ASN A 10 -15.59 -6.46 -9.40
CA ASN A 10 -15.27 -5.15 -9.91
C ASN A 10 -16.57 -4.41 -10.22
N LYS A 11 -16.71 -3.16 -9.76
CA LYS A 11 -17.90 -2.34 -10.02
C LYS A 11 -17.49 -0.96 -10.53
N PRO A 12 -18.24 -0.37 -11.49
CA PRO A 12 -19.35 -1.00 -12.22
C PRO A 12 -18.89 -2.20 -13.06
N ASP A 13 -19.74 -3.23 -13.15
CA ASP A 13 -19.53 -4.39 -14.03
C ASP A 13 -20.31 -4.21 -15.35
N PHE A 14 -20.14 -5.17 -16.26
CA PHE A 14 -20.82 -5.20 -17.55
C PHE A 14 -21.45 -6.58 -17.80
N ASP A 15 -22.49 -6.63 -18.64
CA ASP A 15 -23.09 -7.89 -19.07
C ASP A 15 -22.28 -8.47 -20.25
N PRO A 16 -21.63 -9.64 -20.09
CA PRO A 16 -20.87 -10.25 -21.18
C PRO A 16 -21.75 -10.68 -22.36
N ASN A 17 -23.07 -10.86 -22.18
CA ASN A 17 -24.00 -11.12 -23.28
C ASN A 17 -24.28 -9.85 -24.11
N LYS A 18 -23.98 -8.68 -23.55
CA LYS A 18 -24.15 -7.37 -24.19
C LYS A 18 -22.91 -6.49 -23.96
N PRO A 19 -21.76 -6.90 -24.50
CA PRO A 19 -20.46 -6.40 -24.06
C PRO A 19 -20.15 -4.96 -24.52
N TYR A 20 -21.07 -4.30 -25.25
CA TYR A 20 -20.96 -2.91 -25.68
C TYR A 20 -22.08 -2.02 -25.10
N GLU A 21 -23.01 -2.55 -24.31
CA GLU A 21 -24.05 -1.74 -23.67
C GLU A 21 -23.41 -0.88 -22.57
N GLY A 22 -23.65 0.44 -22.58
CA GLY A 22 -23.11 1.36 -21.58
C GLY A 22 -21.78 2.04 -21.96
N ILE A 23 -21.20 1.74 -23.12
CA ILE A 23 -19.92 2.34 -23.57
C ILE A 23 -19.97 3.86 -23.70
N GLU A 24 -21.15 4.43 -23.92
CA GLU A 24 -21.39 5.88 -24.02
C GLU A 24 -21.11 6.62 -22.71
N ASN A 25 -21.13 5.91 -21.58
CA ASN A 25 -20.80 6.45 -20.26
C ASN A 25 -19.29 6.58 -20.03
N TYR A 26 -18.47 6.04 -20.93
CA TYR A 26 -17.02 6.06 -20.84
C TYR A 26 -16.41 7.04 -21.85
N SER A 27 -15.40 7.78 -21.39
CA SER A 27 -14.62 8.69 -22.24
C SER A 27 -13.66 7.91 -23.16
N GLY A 28 -13.33 8.45 -24.32
CA GLY A 28 -12.35 7.85 -25.24
C GLY A 28 -12.46 8.41 -26.65
N GLU A 29 -11.35 8.44 -27.38
CA GLU A 29 -11.28 8.98 -28.75
C GLU A 29 -11.95 8.06 -29.77
N ASN A 30 -11.98 6.76 -29.47
CA ASN A 30 -12.57 5.73 -30.31
C ASN A 30 -13.29 4.67 -29.46
N THR A 31 -14.06 3.80 -30.12
CA THR A 31 -14.83 2.74 -29.46
C THR A 31 -13.93 1.77 -28.69
N ALA A 32 -12.74 1.47 -29.20
CA ALA A 32 -11.83 0.52 -28.54
C ALA A 32 -11.39 1.04 -27.16
N GLU A 33 -11.05 2.32 -27.04
CA GLU A 33 -10.69 2.92 -25.74
C GLU A 33 -11.84 2.91 -24.74
N LYS A 34 -13.07 3.24 -25.20
CA LYS A 34 -14.26 3.22 -24.34
C LYS A 34 -14.53 1.82 -23.81
N VAL A 35 -14.44 0.82 -24.69
CA VAL A 35 -14.61 -0.59 -24.36
C VAL A 35 -13.54 -1.07 -23.37
N GLN A 36 -12.27 -0.71 -23.59
CA GLN A 36 -11.18 -1.06 -22.67
C GLN A 36 -11.39 -0.48 -21.27
N LYS A 37 -11.93 0.74 -21.16
CA LYS A 37 -12.27 1.32 -19.85
C LYS A 37 -13.44 0.62 -19.17
N MET A 38 -14.45 0.23 -19.94
CA MET A 38 -15.63 -0.47 -19.41
C MET A 38 -15.29 -1.89 -18.92
N TRP A 39 -14.42 -2.62 -19.63
CA TRP A 39 -14.02 -3.99 -19.27
C TRP A 39 -12.84 -4.04 -18.29
N ARG A 40 -12.27 -2.89 -17.91
CA ARG A 40 -11.09 -2.80 -17.07
C ARG A 40 -11.33 -3.43 -15.70
N ASN A 41 -10.47 -4.35 -15.28
CA ASN A 41 -10.49 -4.89 -13.93
C ASN A 41 -9.59 -4.05 -13.01
N HIS A 42 -10.19 -3.14 -12.25
CA HIS A 42 -9.44 -2.22 -11.38
C HIS A 42 -8.63 -2.93 -10.29
N LEU A 43 -8.97 -4.17 -9.93
CA LEU A 43 -8.23 -4.94 -8.91
C LEU A 43 -6.90 -5.51 -9.45
N VAL A 44 -6.77 -5.64 -10.77
CA VAL A 44 -5.63 -6.25 -11.46
C VAL A 44 -4.86 -5.23 -12.31
N ASN A 45 -5.58 -4.39 -13.04
CA ASN A 45 -4.99 -3.48 -14.03
C ASN A 45 -4.56 -2.13 -13.43
N ASP A 46 -5.06 -1.77 -12.25
CA ASP A 46 -4.80 -0.48 -11.60
C ASP A 46 -3.87 -0.63 -10.43
N THR A 47 -3.21 0.46 -10.10
CA THR A 47 -2.37 0.57 -8.92
C THR A 47 -2.80 1.77 -8.11
N PHE A 48 -2.73 1.66 -6.79
CA PHE A 48 -3.04 2.73 -5.85
C PHE A 48 -1.94 2.82 -4.81
N GLU A 49 -1.81 3.99 -4.18
CA GLU A 49 -1.04 4.10 -2.95
C GLU A 49 -1.83 3.40 -1.83
N PRO A 50 -1.29 2.35 -1.18
CA PRO A 50 -2.04 1.58 -0.20
C PRO A 50 -2.45 2.42 1.03
N GLY A 51 -1.69 3.45 1.36
CA GLY A 51 -1.89 4.22 2.58
C GLY A 51 -1.79 3.33 3.82
N SER A 52 -2.63 3.60 4.82
CA SER A 52 -2.46 3.00 6.15
C SER A 52 -2.54 1.48 6.20
N ILE A 53 -3.12 0.80 5.21
CA ILE A 53 -3.14 -0.67 5.17
C ILE A 53 -1.70 -1.23 5.04
N PHE A 54 -0.77 -0.49 4.43
CA PHE A 54 0.64 -0.88 4.31
C PHE A 54 1.39 -0.92 5.64
N LYS A 55 0.88 -0.27 6.68
CA LYS A 55 1.52 -0.18 8.01
C LYS A 55 1.86 -1.54 8.60
N VAL A 56 1.08 -2.57 8.29
CA VAL A 56 1.38 -3.95 8.70
C VAL A 56 2.75 -4.43 8.20
N VAL A 57 3.16 -4.03 7.00
CA VAL A 57 4.44 -4.42 6.39
C VAL A 57 5.61 -3.73 7.10
N THR A 58 5.49 -2.43 7.36
CA THR A 58 6.48 -1.69 8.16
C THR A 58 6.61 -2.24 9.57
N MET A 59 5.47 -2.58 10.20
CA MET A 59 5.43 -3.15 11.55
C MET A 59 6.15 -4.50 11.61
N ILE A 60 5.81 -5.43 10.71
CA ILE A 60 6.43 -6.76 10.66
C ILE A 60 7.93 -6.65 10.41
N GLY A 61 8.35 -5.81 9.46
CA GLY A 61 9.79 -5.62 9.22
C GLY A 61 10.54 -5.13 10.46
N ASN A 62 9.93 -4.28 11.29
CA ASN A 62 10.55 -3.84 12.54
C ASN A 62 10.56 -4.93 13.62
N LEU A 63 9.50 -5.74 13.72
CA LEU A 63 9.41 -6.85 14.66
C LEU A 63 10.41 -7.97 14.33
N GLU A 64 10.49 -8.38 13.06
CA GLU A 64 11.39 -9.43 12.57
C GLU A 64 12.87 -9.05 12.73
N GLU A 65 13.21 -7.78 12.53
CA GLU A 65 14.58 -7.29 12.75
C GLU A 65 14.87 -6.96 14.23
N GLY A 66 13.89 -7.14 15.13
CA GLY A 66 14.05 -6.89 16.57
C GLY A 66 14.27 -5.42 16.95
N LEU A 67 13.82 -4.49 16.10
CA LEU A 67 14.05 -3.04 16.22
C LEU A 67 13.04 -2.33 17.13
N VAL A 68 11.96 -3.02 17.48
CA VAL A 68 10.88 -2.53 18.34
C VAL A 68 10.44 -3.61 19.31
N LYS A 69 9.88 -3.18 20.45
CA LYS A 69 9.19 -4.04 21.41
C LYS A 69 7.77 -3.52 21.62
N GLU A 70 6.87 -4.38 22.06
CA GLU A 70 5.47 -3.98 22.34
C GLU A 70 5.39 -2.82 23.34
N SER A 71 6.30 -2.77 24.32
CA SER A 71 6.38 -1.73 25.34
C SER A 71 7.05 -0.43 24.88
N ASP A 72 7.60 -0.38 23.66
CA ASP A 72 8.24 0.84 23.16
C ASP A 72 7.21 1.95 23.04
N THR A 73 7.57 3.15 23.51
CA THR A 73 6.68 4.31 23.51
C THR A 73 7.00 5.28 22.37
N PHE A 74 5.96 5.87 21.79
CA PHE A 74 6.00 6.81 20.67
C PHE A 74 5.14 8.03 21.00
N THR A 75 5.68 9.24 20.82
CA THR A 75 4.93 10.47 21.08
C THR A 75 4.48 11.14 19.79
N CYS A 76 3.17 11.24 19.59
CA CYS A 76 2.58 11.89 18.42
C CYS A 76 1.95 13.24 18.77
N ASN A 77 2.62 14.32 18.36
CA ASN A 77 2.14 15.71 18.48
C ASN A 77 1.37 16.19 17.23
N GLY A 78 1.00 15.29 16.33
CA GLY A 78 0.18 15.58 15.14
C GLY A 78 0.97 15.79 13.85
N SER A 79 2.29 15.94 13.91
CA SER A 79 3.18 15.97 12.76
C SER A 79 4.62 15.61 13.17
N LEU A 80 5.48 15.39 12.16
CA LEU A 80 6.91 15.23 12.33
C LEU A 80 7.65 16.06 11.28
N LYS A 81 8.73 16.73 11.67
CA LYS A 81 9.63 17.41 10.73
C LYS A 81 10.68 16.43 10.21
N VAL A 82 10.75 16.26 8.91
CA VAL A 82 11.68 15.37 8.21
C VAL A 82 12.42 16.20 7.16
N GLY A 83 13.67 16.53 7.44
CA GLY A 83 14.44 17.50 6.66
C GLY A 83 13.71 18.85 6.53
N PRO A 84 13.46 19.36 5.31
CA PRO A 84 12.71 20.60 5.08
C PRO A 84 11.18 20.42 5.15
N HIS A 85 10.68 19.19 5.24
CA HIS A 85 9.26 18.89 5.17
C HIS A 85 8.63 18.72 6.56
N THR A 86 7.38 19.13 6.70
CA THR A 86 6.53 18.79 7.86
C THR A 86 5.46 17.82 7.40
N ILE A 87 5.57 16.57 7.82
CA ILE A 87 4.65 15.49 7.44
C ILE A 87 3.62 15.34 8.55
N LYS A 88 2.33 15.45 8.21
CA LYS A 88 1.24 15.44 9.18
C LYS A 88 0.75 14.03 9.47
N CYS A 89 0.32 13.82 10.71
CA CYS A 89 -0.57 12.72 11.05
C CYS A 89 -1.99 13.04 10.58
N TRP A 90 -2.81 12.01 10.37
CA TRP A 90 -4.23 12.21 10.08
C TRP A 90 -4.95 12.97 11.21
N LYS A 91 -4.58 12.69 12.46
CA LYS A 91 -4.98 13.46 13.64
C LYS A 91 -3.94 14.55 13.94
N THR A 92 -4.18 15.74 13.42
CA THR A 92 -3.26 16.88 13.53
C THR A 92 -3.17 17.47 14.95
N SER A 93 -4.12 17.16 15.84
CA SER A 93 -4.04 17.47 17.27
C SER A 93 -3.12 16.52 18.05
N GLY A 94 -2.67 15.42 17.44
CA GLY A 94 -1.82 14.43 18.06
C GLY A 94 -2.58 13.26 18.71
N HIS A 95 -1.88 12.15 18.85
CA HIS A 95 -2.35 10.96 19.56
C HIS A 95 -1.80 10.88 20.99
N GLY A 96 -0.88 11.78 21.37
CA GLY A 96 -0.19 11.69 22.66
C GLY A 96 0.89 10.59 22.65
N THR A 97 1.24 10.11 23.84
CA THR A 97 2.14 8.96 24.00
C THR A 97 1.35 7.68 23.78
N GLN A 98 1.90 6.80 22.95
CA GLN A 98 1.33 5.50 22.62
C GLN A 98 2.39 4.41 22.70
N ILE A 99 2.00 3.18 22.98
CA ILE A 99 2.86 2.00 22.79
C ILE A 99 2.74 1.42 21.37
N LEU A 100 3.59 0.44 21.01
CA LEU A 100 3.67 -0.09 19.66
C LEU A 100 2.32 -0.63 19.10
N PRO A 101 1.50 -1.39 19.85
CA PRO A 101 0.20 -1.82 19.36
C PRO A 101 -0.75 -0.64 19.07
N GLU A 102 -0.71 0.39 19.92
CA GLU A 102 -1.59 1.55 19.83
C GLU A 102 -1.28 2.42 18.60
N ILE A 103 -0.01 2.52 18.17
CA ILE A 103 0.31 3.25 16.93
C ILE A 103 -0.28 2.57 15.69
N LEU A 104 -0.45 1.25 15.70
CA LEU A 104 -1.12 0.50 14.64
C LEU A 104 -2.65 0.65 14.76
N GLU A 105 -3.20 0.44 15.96
CA GLU A 105 -4.64 0.58 16.25
C GLU A 105 -5.18 1.96 15.86
N ASN A 106 -4.50 3.02 16.29
CA ASN A 106 -4.90 4.40 15.99
C ASN A 106 -4.39 4.89 14.63
N SER A 107 -3.75 4.01 13.85
CA SER A 107 -3.19 4.33 12.55
C SER A 107 -2.30 5.60 12.59
N CYS A 108 -1.42 5.69 13.57
CA CYS A 108 -0.62 6.89 13.85
C CYS A 108 0.55 7.05 12.85
N ASN A 109 0.45 7.98 11.89
CA ASN A 109 1.55 8.22 10.92
C ASN A 109 2.86 8.63 11.59
N VAL A 110 2.83 9.39 12.70
CA VAL A 110 4.06 9.81 13.40
C VAL A 110 4.79 8.60 14.01
N GLY A 111 4.05 7.67 14.62
CA GLY A 111 4.63 6.42 15.11
C GLY A 111 5.23 5.59 13.96
N PHE A 112 4.53 5.52 12.82
CA PHE A 112 5.04 4.81 11.64
C PHE A 112 6.26 5.46 11.00
N MET A 113 6.34 6.79 10.98
CA MET A 113 7.56 7.49 10.55
C MET A 113 8.74 7.21 11.49
N ASP A 114 8.50 7.06 12.81
CA ASP A 114 9.54 6.70 13.77
C ASP A 114 10.09 5.29 13.50
N ILE A 115 9.22 4.27 13.46
CA ILE A 115 9.67 2.90 13.19
C ILE A 115 10.16 2.72 11.75
N GLY A 116 9.67 3.52 10.79
CA GLY A 116 10.18 3.61 9.43
C GLY A 116 11.63 4.09 9.39
N LYS A 117 11.97 5.07 10.23
CA LYS A 117 13.35 5.51 10.41
C LYS A 117 14.22 4.45 11.09
N ARG A 118 13.68 3.71 12.08
CA ARG A 118 14.42 2.64 12.78
C ARG A 118 14.83 1.51 11.84
N ILE A 119 13.91 1.01 11.01
CA ILE A 119 14.19 -0.04 10.03
C ILE A 119 15.11 0.42 8.91
N GLY A 120 15.00 1.69 8.50
CA GLY A 120 15.81 2.24 7.42
C GLY A 120 15.36 1.78 6.03
N LYS A 121 15.85 2.46 5.00
CA LYS A 121 15.37 2.28 3.61
C LYS A 121 15.80 0.94 3.00
N GLU A 122 16.98 0.44 3.35
CA GLU A 122 17.53 -0.81 2.83
C GLU A 122 16.65 -1.98 3.24
N LYS A 123 16.40 -2.12 4.54
CA LYS A 123 15.58 -3.18 5.11
C LYS A 123 14.11 -3.00 4.76
N LEU A 124 13.54 -1.80 4.86
CA LEU A 124 12.14 -1.61 4.47
C LEU A 124 11.90 -2.00 3.00
N ASN A 125 12.80 -1.62 2.09
CA ASN A 125 12.67 -2.00 0.68
C ASN A 125 12.94 -3.50 0.44
N GLU A 126 13.74 -4.16 1.29
CA GLU A 126 13.87 -5.62 1.31
C GLU A 126 12.53 -6.29 1.65
N TYR A 127 11.86 -5.85 2.73
CA TYR A 127 10.54 -6.36 3.12
C TYR A 127 9.46 -6.08 2.07
N ILE A 128 9.45 -4.89 1.47
CA ILE A 128 8.56 -4.54 0.35
C ILE A 128 8.70 -5.56 -0.79
N LYS A 129 9.93 -5.90 -1.17
CA LYS A 129 10.20 -6.87 -2.23
C LYS A 129 9.88 -8.31 -1.81
N LYS A 130 10.15 -8.68 -0.55
CA LYS A 130 9.81 -10.00 0.01
C LYS A 130 8.30 -10.23 0.02
N MET A 131 7.51 -9.18 0.28
CA MET A 131 6.05 -9.19 0.21
C MET A 131 5.50 -9.17 -1.24
N GLY A 132 6.37 -9.19 -2.26
CA GLY A 132 5.97 -9.29 -3.66
C GLY A 132 5.63 -7.97 -4.35
N PHE A 133 5.72 -6.82 -3.67
CA PHE A 133 5.45 -5.53 -4.29
C PHE A 133 6.49 -5.16 -5.36
N GLY A 134 6.04 -4.45 -6.40
CA GLY A 134 6.87 -4.07 -7.54
C GLY A 134 7.01 -5.15 -8.63
N LYS A 135 6.36 -6.31 -8.46
CA LYS A 135 6.32 -7.43 -9.41
C LYS A 135 4.89 -7.95 -9.56
N VAL A 136 4.52 -8.39 -10.76
CA VAL A 136 3.24 -9.08 -10.98
C VAL A 136 3.09 -10.27 -10.03
N SER A 137 1.90 -10.46 -9.46
CA SER A 137 1.59 -11.58 -8.57
C SER A 137 1.51 -12.92 -9.33
N GLY A 138 1.25 -12.86 -10.64
CA GLY A 138 1.07 -14.05 -11.47
C GLY A 138 -0.36 -14.58 -11.46
N VAL A 139 -1.33 -13.76 -11.05
CA VAL A 139 -2.76 -14.07 -11.25
C VAL A 139 -3.03 -14.36 -12.72
N ASP A 140 -3.91 -15.33 -12.97
CA ASP A 140 -4.31 -15.82 -14.29
C ASP A 140 -5.27 -14.86 -15.03
N LEU A 141 -5.06 -13.55 -14.85
CA LEU A 141 -5.84 -12.48 -15.45
C LEU A 141 -4.94 -11.54 -16.28
N PRO A 142 -5.42 -11.05 -17.44
CA PRO A 142 -4.61 -10.25 -18.34
C PRO A 142 -4.36 -8.83 -17.81
N GLY A 143 -3.22 -8.27 -18.20
CA GLY A 143 -2.90 -6.86 -17.98
C GLY A 143 -2.58 -6.51 -16.53
N GLU A 144 -2.06 -7.46 -15.74
CA GLU A 144 -1.67 -7.20 -14.36
C GLU A 144 -0.63 -6.08 -14.26
N ALA A 145 -0.96 -5.04 -13.48
CA ALA A 145 -0.06 -3.93 -13.22
C ALA A 145 0.87 -4.27 -12.05
N LYS A 146 2.17 -3.99 -12.17
CA LYS A 146 3.17 -4.36 -11.15
C LYS A 146 3.33 -3.36 -9.98
N GLY A 147 2.62 -2.23 -9.99
CA GLY A 147 2.87 -1.15 -9.02
C GLY A 147 4.17 -0.38 -9.28
N ILE A 148 4.47 0.58 -8.40
CA ILE A 148 5.69 1.37 -8.40
C ILE A 148 6.34 1.26 -7.03
N THR A 149 7.58 0.78 -6.98
CA THR A 149 8.42 0.76 -5.79
C THR A 149 9.68 1.54 -6.07
N LYS A 150 9.96 2.57 -5.27
CA LYS A 150 11.19 3.37 -5.44
C LYS A 150 12.44 2.51 -5.23
N LYS A 151 13.48 2.75 -6.03
CA LYS A 151 14.77 2.07 -5.84
C LYS A 151 15.43 2.57 -4.55
N THR A 152 16.13 1.70 -3.83
CA THR A 152 16.68 1.99 -2.51
C THR A 152 17.62 3.20 -2.53
N GLU A 153 18.43 3.33 -3.58
CA GLU A 153 19.35 4.45 -3.78
C GLU A 153 18.65 5.81 -3.91
N ASP A 154 17.43 5.83 -4.45
CA ASP A 154 16.65 7.04 -4.73
C ASP A 154 15.70 7.43 -3.58
N ILE A 155 15.61 6.62 -2.52
CA ILE A 155 14.77 6.92 -1.34
C ILE A 155 15.46 7.99 -0.48
N THR A 156 14.82 9.16 -0.41
CA THR A 156 15.17 10.25 0.51
C THR A 156 14.60 9.99 1.90
N GLU A 157 14.97 10.80 2.90
CA GLU A 157 14.37 10.72 4.24
C GLU A 157 12.85 10.97 4.23
N ALA A 158 12.39 11.89 3.39
CA ALA A 158 10.96 12.18 3.26
C ALA A 158 10.21 11.03 2.59
N ASP A 159 10.80 10.40 1.57
CA ASP A 159 10.24 9.19 0.96
C ASP A 159 10.18 8.04 1.96
N LEU A 160 11.25 7.80 2.74
CA LEU A 160 11.25 6.75 3.76
C LEU A 160 10.13 6.97 4.78
N ALA A 161 9.95 8.22 5.21
CA ALA A 161 8.87 8.60 6.12
C ALA A 161 7.49 8.31 5.50
N THR A 162 7.22 8.70 4.25
CA THR A 162 5.92 8.48 3.60
C THR A 162 5.67 7.02 3.21
N ILE A 163 6.70 6.32 2.74
CA ILE A 163 6.64 4.87 2.44
C ILE A 163 6.27 4.09 3.71
N SER A 164 6.80 4.47 4.87
CA SER A 164 6.54 3.76 6.14
C SER A 164 5.06 3.64 6.50
N PHE A 165 4.21 4.53 5.99
CA PHE A 165 2.75 4.50 6.17
C PHE A 165 1.97 4.38 4.86
N GLY A 166 2.63 3.93 3.78
CA GLY A 166 2.00 3.47 2.54
C GLY A 166 1.76 4.53 1.48
N GLN A 167 2.48 5.65 1.49
CA GLN A 167 2.49 6.64 0.40
C GLN A 167 3.77 6.52 -0.43
N THR A 168 3.85 7.21 -1.58
CA THR A 168 4.98 7.19 -2.54
C THR A 168 5.08 5.95 -3.42
N ASN A 169 4.82 4.76 -2.87
CA ASN A 169 4.77 3.51 -3.64
C ASN A 169 3.33 3.15 -3.99
N THR A 170 3.12 2.50 -5.14
CA THR A 170 1.82 1.98 -5.56
C THR A 170 1.83 0.47 -5.67
N VAL A 171 0.67 -0.15 -5.41
CA VAL A 171 0.43 -1.60 -5.50
C VAL A 171 -0.89 -1.85 -6.21
N ASN A 172 -1.07 -3.02 -6.84
CA ASN A 172 -2.40 -3.50 -7.24
C ASN A 172 -3.08 -4.23 -6.07
N ALA A 173 -4.39 -4.48 -6.17
CA ALA A 173 -5.13 -5.09 -5.07
C ALA A 173 -4.73 -6.55 -4.82
N VAL A 174 -4.45 -7.30 -5.88
CA VAL A 174 -4.02 -8.71 -5.79
C VAL A 174 -2.67 -8.84 -5.07
N GLN A 175 -1.69 -8.02 -5.42
CA GLN A 175 -0.40 -7.94 -4.73
C GLN A 175 -0.57 -7.69 -3.24
N TYR A 176 -1.41 -6.70 -2.89
CA TYR A 176 -1.67 -6.39 -1.49
C TYR A 176 -2.33 -7.55 -0.76
N MET A 177 -3.33 -8.20 -1.36
CA MET A 177 -3.99 -9.36 -0.77
C MET A 177 -3.03 -10.55 -0.62
N THR A 178 -2.14 -10.79 -1.58
CA THR A 178 -1.09 -11.82 -1.48
C THR A 178 -0.15 -11.55 -0.31
N ALA A 179 0.34 -10.31 -0.18
CA ALA A 179 1.18 -9.89 0.93
C ALA A 179 0.46 -10.01 2.28
N PHE A 180 -0.80 -9.58 2.34
CA PHE A 180 -1.58 -9.65 3.57
C PHE A 180 -1.88 -11.10 3.98
N ASN A 181 -2.15 -11.98 3.02
CA ASN A 181 -2.34 -13.41 3.28
C ASN A 181 -1.08 -14.07 3.85
N SER A 182 0.14 -13.67 3.45
CA SER A 182 1.37 -14.22 4.02
C SER A 182 1.66 -13.77 5.45
N ILE A 183 0.94 -12.75 5.94
CA ILE A 183 1.02 -12.31 7.34
C ILE A 183 0.13 -13.17 8.23
N VAL A 184 -1.03 -13.57 7.72
CA VAL A 184 -2.08 -14.26 8.49
C VAL A 184 -1.89 -15.79 8.50
N ASN A 185 -1.34 -16.35 7.43
CA ASN A 185 -1.27 -17.79 7.18
C ASN A 185 0.06 -18.41 7.58
#